data_AF-F8KWF3-F1
#
_entry.id   AF-F8KWF3-F1
#
_cell.length_a   1.000
_cell.length_b   1.000
_cell.length_c   1.000
_cell.angle_alpha   90.00
_cell.angle_beta   90.00
_cell.angle_gamma   90.00
#
_symmetry.space_group_name_H-M   'P 1'
#
loop_
_entity.id
_entity.type
_entity.pdbx_description
1 polymer ?
#
loop_
_entity_poly.entity_id
_entity_poly.type
_entity_poly.pdbx_seq_one_letter_code
_entity_poly.pdbx_strand_id
1 'polypeptide(L)'
;MNETLESLENEGVFVESAFLDQQGNDLYLIYYMKAEDITRAYEVFTKSNLAIDHYYKNCWKTYCEGREVLEELLDIDRFESLKSYKE
;
A
#
# COMPACT_ATOMS: atom_id res chain seq x y z
N MET A 1 18.16 7.91 -8.72
CA MET A 1 16.71 7.67 -8.59
C MET A 1 16.53 6.93 -7.27
N ASN A 2 15.62 7.37 -6.39
CA ASN A 2 15.43 6.77 -5.08
C ASN A 2 14.89 5.35 -5.27
N GLU A 3 15.56 4.31 -4.77
CA GLU A 3 15.19 2.89 -4.95
C GLU A 3 13.73 2.63 -4.53
N THR A 4 13.21 3.41 -3.57
CA THR A 4 11.79 3.43 -3.19
C THR A 4 10.86 3.78 -4.35
N LEU A 5 11.18 4.79 -5.15
CA LEU A 5 10.35 5.19 -6.28
C LEU A 5 10.36 4.12 -7.38
N GLU A 6 11.51 3.48 -7.61
CA GLU A 6 11.63 2.36 -8.54
C GLU A 6 10.78 1.16 -8.09
N SER A 7 10.79 0.85 -6.79
CA SER A 7 9.94 -0.20 -6.22
C SER A 7 8.45 0.10 -6.46
N LEU A 8 8.01 1.31 -6.11
CA LEU A 8 6.60 1.72 -6.30
C LEU A 8 6.17 1.76 -7.77
N GLU A 9 7.04 2.20 -8.67
CA GLU A 9 6.79 2.17 -10.12
C GLU A 9 6.64 0.74 -10.64
N ASN A 10 7.51 -0.19 -10.21
CA ASN A 10 7.42 -1.60 -10.60
C ASN A 10 6.13 -2.28 -10.11
N GLU A 11 5.63 -1.85 -8.96
CA GLU A 11 4.39 -2.34 -8.35
C GLU A 11 3.12 -1.73 -8.97
N GLY A 12 3.25 -0.65 -9.76
CA GLY A 12 2.11 0.09 -10.31
C GLY A 12 1.35 0.88 -9.25
N VAL A 13 2.03 1.34 -8.20
CA VAL A 13 1.45 2.13 -7.10
C VAL A 13 1.34 3.61 -7.50
N PHE A 14 0.14 4.17 -7.39
CA PHE A 14 -0.15 5.59 -7.60
C PHE A 14 -0.06 6.40 -6.31
N VAL A 15 -0.50 5.80 -5.21
CA VAL A 15 -0.50 6.42 -3.88
C VAL A 15 -0.07 5.38 -2.87
N GLU A 16 0.91 5.73 -2.06
CA GLU A 16 1.17 5.08 -0.77
C GLU A 16 1.14 6.17 0.31
N SER A 17 0.39 5.94 1.37
CA SER A 17 0.31 6.85 2.52
C SER A 17 0.31 6.03 3.80
N ALA A 18 1.14 6.44 4.75
CA ALA A 18 1.25 5.82 6.06
C ALA A 18 0.89 6.83 7.14
N PHE A 19 0.02 6.43 8.06
CA PHE A 19 -0.45 7.25 9.17
C PHE A 19 -0.13 6.53 10.48
N LEU A 20 0.47 7.26 11.41
CA LEU A 20 0.64 6.78 12.77
C LEU A 20 -0.55 7.26 13.59
N ASP A 21 -1.32 6.32 14.13
CA ASP A 21 -2.51 6.59 14.91
C ASP A 21 -2.37 6.03 16.32
N GLN A 22 -2.66 6.85 17.33
CA GLN A 22 -2.59 6.45 18.73
C GLN A 22 -4.01 6.29 19.27
N GLN A 23 -4.39 5.05 19.57
CA GLN A 23 -5.71 4.72 20.12
C GLN A 23 -5.55 4.26 21.57
N GLY A 24 -5.78 5.19 22.50
CA GLY A 24 -5.53 4.95 23.92
C GLY A 24 -4.03 4.73 24.19
N ASN A 25 -3.68 3.54 24.67
CA ASN A 25 -2.29 3.16 24.95
C ASN A 25 -1.63 2.41 23.78
N ASP A 26 -2.39 2.09 22.73
CA ASP A 26 -1.92 1.32 21.59
C ASP A 26 -1.54 2.23 20.43
N LEU A 27 -0.60 1.76 19.60
CA LEU A 27 -0.06 2.50 18.46
C LEU A 27 -0.27 1.69 17.18
N TYR A 28 -0.97 2.28 16.23
CA TYR A 28 -1.32 1.67 14.95
C TYR A 28 -0.61 2.39 13.81
N LEU A 29 -0.10 1.62 12.86
CA LEU A 29 0.41 2.12 11.60
C LEU A 29 -0.60 1.77 10.50
N ILE A 30 -1.32 2.77 10.01
CA ILE A 30 -2.38 2.62 9.00
C ILE A 30 -1.78 2.90 7.63
N TYR A 31 -1.90 1.92 6.73
CA TYR A 31 -1.47 2.05 5.33
C TYR A 31 -2.67 2.20 4.40
N TYR A 32 -2.64 3.25 3.59
CA TYR A 32 -3.52 3.42 2.44
C TYR A 32 -2.70 3.32 1.16
N MET A 33 -3.10 2.42 0.27
CA MET A 33 -2.41 2.19 -0.99
C MET A 33 -3.42 2.17 -2.13
N LYS A 34 -3.10 2.89 -3.21
CA LYS A 34 -3.84 2.85 -4.47
C LYS A 34 -2.87 2.43 -5.58
N ALA A 35 -3.22 1.37 -6.28
CA ALA A 35 -2.44 0.79 -7.37
C ALA A 35 -3.37 0.38 -8.52
N GLU A 36 -2.80 0.11 -9.69
CA GLU A 36 -3.57 -0.40 -10.84
C GLU A 36 -4.25 -1.74 -10.51
N ASP A 37 -3.50 -2.65 -9.89
CA ASP A 37 -3.98 -3.91 -9.34
C ASP A 37 -3.27 -4.17 -8.01
N ILE A 38 -4.02 -4.11 -6.91
CA ILE A 38 -3.49 -4.27 -5.55
C ILE A 38 -2.88 -5.67 -5.33
N THR A 39 -3.45 -6.70 -5.96
CA THR A 39 -2.97 -8.08 -5.82
C THR A 39 -1.63 -8.21 -6.54
N ARG A 40 -1.55 -7.65 -7.75
CA ARG A 40 -0.32 -7.62 -8.54
C ARG A 40 0.79 -6.84 -7.83
N ALA A 41 0.49 -5.68 -7.25
CA ALA A 41 1.44 -4.88 -6.49
C ALA A 41 2.08 -5.71 -5.36
N TYR A 42 1.25 -6.42 -4.57
CA TYR A 42 1.77 -7.30 -3.51
C TYR A 42 2.61 -8.46 -4.05
N GLU A 43 2.27 -9.05 -5.19
CA GLU A 43 3.08 -10.10 -5.80
C GLU A 43 4.46 -9.59 -6.22
N VAL A 44 4.50 -8.41 -6.84
CA VAL A 44 5.75 -7.76 -7.28
C VAL A 44 6.60 -7.43 -6.06
N PHE A 45 6.04 -6.74 -5.06
CA PHE A 45 6.72 -6.45 -3.79
C PHE A 45 7.29 -7.73 -3.17
N THR A 46 6.48 -8.79 -3.08
CA THR A 46 6.89 -10.07 -2.46
C THR A 46 8.10 -10.69 -3.15
N LYS A 47 8.14 -10.63 -4.48
CA LYS A 47 9.20 -11.21 -5.32
C LYS A 47 10.37 -10.25 -5.60
N SER A 48 10.30 -9.01 -5.13
CA SER A 48 11.34 -8.01 -5.36
C SER A 48 12.68 -8.39 -4.72
N ASN A 49 13.76 -8.06 -5.44
CA ASN A 49 15.15 -8.19 -5.02
C ASN A 49 15.81 -6.83 -4.70
N LEU A 50 15.04 -5.75 -4.66
CA LEU A 50 15.55 -4.44 -4.27
C LEU A 50 15.87 -4.43 -2.76
N ALA A 51 16.98 -3.79 -2.40
CA ALA A 51 17.46 -3.73 -1.02
C ALA A 51 16.45 -3.00 -0.12
N ILE A 52 15.77 -1.97 -0.65
CA ILE A 52 14.73 -1.24 0.07
C ILE A 52 13.54 -2.13 0.46
N ASP A 53 13.12 -3.04 -0.41
CA ASP A 53 12.00 -3.93 -0.14
C ASP A 53 12.37 -5.00 0.88
N HIS A 54 13.61 -5.49 0.82
CA HIS A 54 14.14 -6.37 1.86
C HIS A 54 14.21 -5.70 3.23
N TYR A 55 14.68 -4.45 3.28
CA TYR A 55 14.70 -3.65 4.49
C TYR A 55 13.28 -3.45 5.04
N TYR A 56 12.34 -3.06 4.18
CA TYR A 56 10.96 -2.79 4.58
C TYR A 56 10.22 -4.04 5.09
N LYS A 57 10.37 -5.18 4.39
CA LYS A 57 9.87 -6.49 4.87
C LYS A 57 10.44 -6.85 6.24
N ASN A 58 11.70 -6.51 6.51
CA ASN A 58 12.32 -6.76 7.80
C ASN A 58 11.76 -5.83 8.90
N CYS A 59 11.50 -4.56 8.58
CA CYS A 59 10.83 -3.64 9.50
C CYS A 59 9.45 -4.16 9.91
N TRP A 60 8.62 -4.60 8.95
CA TRP A 60 7.31 -5.18 9.27
C TRP A 60 7.41 -6.40 10.18
N LYS A 61 8.34 -7.31 9.91
CA LYS A 61 8.58 -8.48 10.77
C LYS A 61 9.06 -8.11 12.18
N THR A 62 9.77 -6.99 12.32
CA THR A 62 10.40 -6.59 13.59
C THR A 62 9.43 -5.80 14.47
N TYR A 63 8.64 -4.92 13.86
CA TYR A 63 7.86 -3.90 14.59
C TYR A 63 6.36 -4.15 14.59
N CYS A 64 5.82 -4.97 13.67
CA CYS A 64 4.38 -5.25 13.63
C CYS A 64 4.06 -6.55 14.35
N GLU A 65 3.25 -6.47 15.41
CA GLU A 65 2.75 -7.65 16.14
C GLU A 65 1.65 -8.39 15.35
N GLY A 66 0.98 -7.70 14.44
CA GLY A 66 -0.05 -8.24 13.58
C GLY A 66 -0.46 -7.26 12.48
N ARG A 67 -1.40 -7.68 11.63
CA ARG A 67 -2.01 -6.84 10.60
C ARG A 67 -3.49 -7.15 10.51
N GLU A 68 -4.29 -6.10 10.42
CA GLU A 68 -5.69 -6.18 10.02
C GLU A 68 -5.81 -5.59 8.60
N VAL A 69 -6.54 -6.27 7.73
CA VAL A 69 -6.82 -5.78 6.37
C VAL A 69 -8.17 -5.10 6.40
N LEU A 70 -8.17 -3.79 6.13
CA LEU A 70 -9.39 -3.01 6.07
C LEU A 70 -10.16 -3.31 4.78
N GLU A 71 -11.49 -3.32 4.89
CA GLU A 71 -12.40 -3.44 3.74
C GLU A 71 -12.62 -2.07 3.09
N GLU A 72 -12.53 -2.00 1.76
CA GLU A 72 -12.88 -0.79 1.01
C GLU A 72 -14.40 -0.55 1.09
N LEU A 73 -14.81 0.49 1.81
CA LEU A 73 -16.23 0.88 1.88
C LEU A 73 -16.64 1.82 0.74
N LEU A 74 -15.74 2.70 0.28
CA LEU A 74 -16.00 3.70 -0.76
C LEU A 74 -14.70 4.21 -1.41
N ASP A 75 -14.61 4.14 -2.73
CA ASP A 75 -13.61 4.85 -3.55
C ASP A 75 -14.33 5.75 -4.59
N ILE A 76 -14.36 7.06 -4.32
CA ILE A 76 -15.08 8.04 -5.16
C ILE A 76 -14.48 8.14 -6.57
N ASP A 77 -13.16 8.00 -6.73
CA ASP A 77 -12.52 8.09 -8.05
C ASP A 77 -12.99 6.95 -8.98
N ARG A 78 -13.22 5.76 -8.41
CA ARG A 78 -13.81 4.64 -9.15
C ARG A 78 -15.24 4.93 -9.59
N PHE A 79 -16.04 5.64 -8.79
CA PHE A 79 -17.40 6.02 -9.19
C PHE A 79 -17.43 7.02 -10.35
N GLU A 80 -16.49 7.95 -10.42
CA GLU A 80 -16.40 8.88 -11.56
C GLU A 80 -16.06 8.14 -12.86
N SER A 81 -15.16 7.16 -12.80
CA SER A 81 -14.83 6.32 -13.95
C SER A 81 -16.05 5.55 -14.48
N LEU A 82 -16.97 5.10 -13.63
CA LEU A 82 -18.20 4.41 -14.02
C LEU A 82 -19.25 5.34 -14.65
N LYS A 83 -19.22 6.66 -14.35
CA LYS A 83 -20.10 7.64 -15.00
C LYS A 83 -19.68 7.93 -16.44
N SER A 84 -18.37 7.92 -16.71
CA SER A 84 -17.79 8.13 -18.04
C SER A 84 -18.23 7.07 -19.08
N TYR A 85 -18.52 5.84 -18.64
CA TYR A 85 -19.03 4.76 -19.51
C TYR A 85 -20.53 4.84 -19.84
N LYS A 86 -21.26 5.85 -19.33
CA LYS A 86 -22.72 6.00 -19.54
C LYS A 86 -23.12 7.16 -20.46
N GLU A 87 -22.17 7.82 -21.10
CA GLU A 87 -22.38 8.77 -22.21
C GLU A 87 -21.93 8.18 -23.55
#